data_AF-A0A2D6N7I9-F1
#
_entry.id   AF-A0A2D6N7I9-F1
#
_cell.length_a   1.000
_cell.length_b   1.000
_cell.length_c   1.000
_cell.angle_alpha   90.00
_cell.angle_beta   90.00
_cell.angle_gamma   90.00
#
_symmetry.space_group_name_H-M   'P 1'
#
loop_
_entity.id
_entity.type
_entity.pdbx_description
1 polymer ?
#
loop_
_entity_poly.entity_id
_entity_poly.type
_entity_poly.pdbx_seq_one_letter_code
_entity_poly.pdbx_strand_id
1 'polypeptide(L)'
;MAASERVQIGAHLNGGVNKATDHADKIGLRDGPIQIFARSPSGWRTPNHKDTAVSKFRAACEERGIGPVFIHGIYLMNFASL
;
A
#
# COMPACT_ATOMS: atom_id res chain seq x y z
N MET A 1 21.26 -24.75 4.57
CA MET A 1 20.09 -24.44 5.42
C MET A 1 19.08 -23.77 4.51
N ALA A 2 18.00 -24.45 4.11
CA ALA A 2 16.92 -23.80 3.38
C ALA A 2 16.35 -22.70 4.28
N ALA A 3 16.14 -21.49 3.74
CA ALA A 3 15.49 -20.43 4.48
C ALA A 3 14.11 -20.94 4.92
N SER A 4 13.88 -21.06 6.23
CA SER A 4 12.54 -21.20 6.77
C SER A 4 11.73 -20.02 6.24
N GLU A 5 10.62 -20.27 5.52
CA GLU A 5 9.74 -19.19 5.08
C GLU A 5 9.34 -18.36 6.30
N ARG A 6 9.78 -17.10 6.35
CA ARG A 6 9.36 -16.18 7.40
C ARG A 6 7.89 -15.85 7.17
N VAL A 7 7.11 -15.95 8.23
CA VAL A 7 5.78 -15.33 8.27
C VAL A 7 5.95 -13.82 8.03
N GLN A 8 5.37 -13.31 6.95
CA GLN A 8 5.37 -11.89 6.64
C GLN A 8 4.19 -11.22 7.34
N ILE A 9 4.47 -10.27 8.22
CA ILE A 9 3.45 -9.48 8.94
C ILE A 9 3.51 -8.05 8.44
N GLY A 10 2.34 -7.51 8.10
CA GLY A 10 2.19 -6.16 7.56
C GLY A 10 1.00 -5.43 8.14
N ALA A 11 0.74 -4.24 7.61
CA ALA A 11 -0.38 -3.41 8.04
C ALA A 11 -1.12 -2.78 6.85
N HIS A 12 -2.41 -2.50 7.05
CA HIS A 12 -3.16 -1.65 6.14
C HIS A 12 -2.94 -0.18 6.51
N LEU A 13 -2.30 0.59 5.62
CA LEU A 13 -1.88 1.96 5.90
C LEU A 13 -2.74 2.98 5.18
N ASN A 14 -3.12 4.02 5.93
CA ASN A 14 -3.81 5.19 5.41
C ASN A 14 -2.89 6.09 4.59
N GLY A 15 -3.50 6.91 3.72
CA GLY A 15 -2.81 7.98 3.00
C GLY A 15 -2.34 7.63 1.58
N GLY A 16 -2.57 6.38 1.14
CA GLY A 16 -2.29 5.93 -0.22
C GLY A 16 -0.83 6.17 -0.64
N VAL A 17 -0.62 6.36 -1.94
CA VAL A 17 0.73 6.53 -2.51
C VAL A 17 1.52 7.72 -1.95
N ASN A 18 0.84 8.75 -1.41
CA ASN A 18 1.52 9.97 -0.98
C ASN A 18 2.04 9.92 0.45
N LYS A 19 1.45 9.09 1.33
CA LYS A 19 1.71 9.14 2.78
C LYS A 19 1.84 7.77 3.45
N ALA A 20 1.58 6.67 2.74
CA ALA A 20 1.61 5.35 3.35
C ALA A 20 3.00 4.98 3.90
N THR A 21 4.08 5.35 3.21
CA THR A 21 5.45 5.10 3.69
C THR A 21 5.79 5.90 4.93
N ASP A 22 5.33 7.16 5.02
CA ASP A 22 5.48 7.98 6.24
C ASP A 22 4.68 7.39 7.40
N HIS A 23 3.54 6.77 7.12
CA HIS A 23 2.75 6.07 8.12
C HIS A 23 3.44 4.78 8.58
N ALA A 24 4.07 4.04 7.66
CA ALA A 24 4.87 2.87 8.01
C ALA A 24 5.97 3.23 9.02
N ASP A 25 6.68 4.34 8.79
CA ASP A 25 7.70 4.84 9.71
C ASP A 25 7.13 5.14 11.10
N LYS A 26 5.95 5.76 11.19
CA LYS A 26 5.29 6.09 12.46
C LYS A 26 4.93 4.87 13.31
N ILE A 27 4.66 3.74 12.68
CA ILE A 27 4.30 2.49 13.37
C ILE A 27 5.49 1.54 13.50
N GLY A 28 6.68 1.94 13.06
CA GLY A 28 7.88 1.11 13.09
C GLY A 28 7.88 -0.05 12.09
N LEU A 29 7.06 0.00 11.03
CA LEU A 29 7.01 -1.03 10.01
C LEU A 29 8.17 -0.84 9.02
N ARG A 30 9.06 -1.84 8.97
CA ARG A 30 10.17 -2.00 8.00
C ARG A 30 10.26 -3.45 7.53
N ASP A 31 10.84 -3.65 6.35
CA ASP A 31 11.09 -4.99 5.79
C ASP A 31 9.85 -5.90 5.74
N GLY A 32 8.68 -5.32 5.42
CA GLY A 32 7.40 -6.01 5.51
C GLY A 32 6.36 -5.53 4.52
N PRO A 33 5.29 -6.32 4.31
CA PRO A 33 4.22 -5.99 3.39
C PRO A 33 3.36 -4.84 3.91
N ILE A 34 2.74 -4.10 2.99
CA ILE A 34 1.70 -3.14 3.30
C ILE A 34 0.51 -3.31 2.38
N GLN A 35 -0.67 -2.93 2.86
CA GLN A 35 -1.85 -2.75 2.03
C GLN A 35 -2.26 -1.29 2.04
N ILE A 36 -2.70 -0.74 0.91
CA ILE A 36 -3.21 0.64 0.81
C ILE A 36 -4.47 0.70 -0.04
N PHE A 37 -5.22 1.78 0.09
CA PHE A 37 -6.13 2.20 -0.97
C PHE A 37 -5.38 3.11 -1.95
N ALA A 38 -5.48 2.81 -3.24
CA ALA A 38 -5.00 3.70 -4.30
C ALA A 38 -5.94 4.90 -4.54
N ARG A 39 -7.10 4.94 -3.90
CA ARG A 39 -8.17 5.93 -4.13
C ARG A 39 -9.06 6.04 -2.89
N SER A 40 -9.99 7.00 -2.87
CA SER A 40 -10.97 7.04 -1.77
C SER A 40 -11.77 5.74 -1.73
N PRO A 41 -11.86 5.04 -0.58
CA PRO A 41 -12.58 3.77 -0.47
C PRO A 41 -14.11 3.93 -0.50
N SER A 42 -14.61 5.13 -0.25
CA SER A 42 -16.03 5.47 -0.20
C SER A 42 -16.50 6.30 -1.42
N GLY A 43 -15.69 6.41 -2.47
CA GLY A 43 -16.01 7.23 -3.64
C GLY A 43 -15.63 6.62 -4.98
N TRP A 44 -16.42 6.96 -6.02
CA TRP A 44 -16.19 6.51 -7.40
C TRP A 44 -15.14 7.30 -8.18
N ARG A 45 -14.65 8.42 -7.64
CA ARG A 45 -13.59 9.20 -8.29
C ARG A 45 -12.28 8.42 -8.35
N THR A 46 -11.76 8.25 -9.57
CA THR A 46 -10.39 7.78 -9.80
C THR A 46 -9.42 8.96 -9.67
N PRO A 47 -8.45 8.92 -8.73
CA PRO A 47 -7.43 9.95 -8.64
C PRO A 47 -6.44 9.82 -9.81
N ASN A 48 -5.98 10.96 -10.32
CA ASN A 48 -4.84 11.00 -11.23
C ASN A 48 -3.55 11.13 -10.40
N HIS A 49 -2.90 10.00 -10.13
CA HIS A 49 -1.60 10.00 -9.47
C HIS A 49 -0.55 10.48 -10.46
N LYS A 50 0.14 11.58 -10.13
CA LYS A 50 1.27 12.04 -10.93
C LYS A 50 2.36 10.98 -10.92
N ASP A 51 3.01 10.74 -12.06
CA ASP A 51 4.13 9.79 -12.16
C ASP A 51 5.22 10.06 -11.12
N THR A 52 5.48 11.34 -10.83
CA THR A 52 6.43 11.75 -9.80
C THR A 52 6.03 11.29 -8.39
N ALA A 53 4.75 11.23 -8.06
CA ALA A 53 4.27 10.71 -6.77
C ALA A 53 4.44 9.19 -6.70
N VAL A 54 4.14 8.48 -7.79
CA VAL A 54 4.29 7.02 -7.87
C VAL A 54 5.77 6.62 -7.79
N SER A 55 6.66 7.33 -8.49
CA SER A 55 8.10 7.08 -8.43
C SER A 55 8.67 7.34 -7.05
N LYS A 56 8.25 8.43 -6.38
CA LYS A 56 8.64 8.70 -4.98
C LYS A 56 8.17 7.60 -4.03
N PHE A 57 6.92 7.15 -4.18
CA PHE A 57 6.37 6.05 -3.38
C PHE A 57 7.19 4.76 -3.55
N ARG A 58 7.52 4.39 -4.80
CA ARG A 58 8.33 3.19 -5.09
C ARG A 58 9.73 3.28 -4.48
N ALA A 59 10.42 4.41 -4.69
CA ALA A 59 11.75 4.63 -4.11
C ALA A 59 11.71 4.58 -2.58
N ALA A 60 10.70 5.19 -1.95
CA ALA A 60 10.51 5.15 -0.51
C ALA A 60 10.22 3.74 0.03
N CYS A 61 9.49 2.92 -0.74
CA CYS A 61 9.28 1.51 -0.38
C CYS A 61 10.58 0.72 -0.45
N GLU A 62 11.36 0.88 -1.52
CA GLU A 62 12.67 0.24 -1.69
C GLU A 62 13.64 0.60 -0.56
N GLU A 63 13.77 1.90 -0.24
CA GLU A 63 14.59 2.40 0.87
C GLU A 63 14.22 1.77 2.23
N ARG A 64 12.95 1.44 2.43
CA ARG A 64 12.42 0.91 3.72
C ARG A 64 12.28 -0.61 3.74
N GLY A 65 12.62 -1.29 2.65
CA GLY A 65 12.35 -2.72 2.46
C GLY A 65 10.84 -3.06 2.47
N ILE A 66 9.98 -2.08 2.22
CA ILE A 66 8.52 -2.29 2.22
C ILE A 66 8.15 -3.08 0.97
N GLY A 67 7.59 -4.27 1.19
CA GLY A 67 7.12 -5.13 0.12
C GLY A 67 6.69 -6.50 0.60
N PRO A 68 5.73 -7.16 -0.09
CA PRO A 68 4.93 -6.63 -1.21
C PRO A 68 3.94 -5.52 -0.80
N VAL A 69 3.55 -4.69 -1.79
CA VAL A 69 2.49 -3.66 -1.64
C VAL A 69 1.20 -4.17 -2.29
N PHE A 70 0.12 -4.26 -1.52
CA PHE A 70 -1.20 -4.65 -1.99
C PHE A 70 -2.14 -3.45 -2.14
N ILE A 71 -2.96 -3.45 -3.18
CA ILE A 71 -4.02 -2.45 -3.38
C ILE A 71 -5.36 -3.09 -3.03
N HIS A 72 -6.07 -2.51 -2.07
CA HIS A 72 -7.43 -2.92 -1.75
C HIS A 72 -8.45 -2.25 -2.68
N GLY A 73 -9.41 -3.02 -3.18
CA GLY A 73 -10.54 -2.48 -3.94
C GLY A 73 -11.45 -1.60 -3.09
N ILE A 74 -12.09 -0.58 -3.65
CA ILE A 74 -13.03 0.26 -2.90
C ILE A 74 -14.26 -0.54 -2.44
N TYR A 75 -14.84 -0.12 -1.32
CA TYR A 75 -16.01 -0.79 -0.72
C TYR A 75 -17.26 -0.74 -1.60
N LEU A 76 -17.30 0.18 -2.56
CA LEU A 76 -18.44 0.34 -3.47
C LEU A 76 -18.45 -0.68 -4.62
N MET A 77 -17.35 -1.41 -4.85
CA MET A 77 -17.33 -2.42 -5.91
C MET A 77 -18.23 -3.60 -5.55
N ASN A 78 -19.24 -3.84 -6.37
CA ASN A 78 -20.07 -5.03 -6.33
C ASN A 78 -20.08 -5.70 -7.71
N PHE A 79 -19.22 -6.70 -7.90
CA PHE A 79 -19.13 -7.45 -9.16
C PHE A 79 -20.30 -8.43 -9.38
N ALA A 80 -21.16 -8.60 -8.37
CA ALA A 80 -22.37 -9.40 -8.44
C ALA A 80 -23.65 -8.53 -8.55
N SER A 81 -23.52 -7.26 -8.94
CA SER A 81 -24.68 -6.40 -9.19
C SER A 81 -25.45 -6.89 -10.41
N LEU A 82 -26.78 -6.97 -10.27
CA LEU A 82 -27.73 -7.36 -11.32
C LEU A 82 -28.04 -6.20 -12.28
#